data_AF-A0A7X8U647-F1
#
_entry.id   AF-A0A7X8U647-F1
#
_cell.length_a   1.000
_cell.length_b   1.000
_cell.length_c   1.000
_cell.angle_alpha   90.00
_cell.angle_beta   90.00
_cell.angle_gamma   90.00
#
_symmetry.space_group_name_H-M   'P 1'
#
loop_
_entity.id
_entity.type
_entity.pdbx_description
1 polymer ?
#
loop_
_entity_poly.entity_id
_entity_poly.type
_entity_poly.pdbx_seq_one_letter_code
_entity_poly.pdbx_strand_id
1 'polypeptide(L)'
;MLKYKHTLILPLPFLCNSFGWFLTEMGRQPFIVYKLLTTEQAVLPAVTGSQVLASTIGFTLLYGVLAVVAIYLGLRENRQDSAEASEEVSEWA
;
A
#
# COMPACT_ATOMS: atom_id res chain seq x y z
N MET A 1 -22.07 -16.36 14.29
CA MET A 1 -20.75 -15.84 14.73
C MET A 1 -19.56 -16.21 13.82
N LEU A 2 -19.73 -16.93 12.69
CA LEU A 2 -18.62 -17.31 11.80
C LEU A 2 -18.35 -16.40 10.58
N LYS A 3 -19.21 -15.42 10.28
CA LYS A 3 -19.12 -14.63 9.03
C LYS A 3 -17.97 -13.61 8.96
N TYR A 4 -17.43 -13.15 10.10
CA TYR A 4 -16.42 -12.07 10.14
C TYR A 4 -14.96 -12.54 10.00
N LYS A 5 -14.70 -13.84 10.16
CA LYS A 5 -13.32 -14.36 10.22
C LYS A 5 -12.59 -14.24 8.88
N HIS A 6 -13.31 -14.29 7.76
CA HIS A 6 -12.73 -14.15 6.41
C HIS A 6 -12.40 -12.69 6.05
N THR A 7 -13.20 -11.72 6.51
CA THR A 7 -12.96 -10.29 6.22
C THR A 7 -11.67 -9.78 6.87
N LEU A 8 -11.27 -10.35 8.02
CA LEU A 8 -9.98 -10.05 8.67
C LEU A 8 -8.76 -10.57 7.91
N ILE A 9 -8.92 -11.50 6.96
CA ILE A 9 -7.83 -12.06 6.15
C ILE A 9 -7.56 -11.18 4.91
N LEU A 10 -8.48 -10.28 4.55
CA LEU A 10 -8.36 -9.40 3.38
C LEU A 10 -7.07 -8.54 3.35
N PRO A 11 -6.54 -7.99 4.46
CA PRO A 11 -5.27 -7.27 4.45
C PRO A 11 -4.03 -8.18 4.45
N LEU A 12 -4.18 -9.48 4.77
CA LEU A 12 -3.07 -10.41 4.93
C LEU A 12 -2.16 -10.54 3.68
N PRO A 13 -2.67 -10.70 2.44
CA PRO A 13 -1.81 -10.81 1.27
C PRO A 13 -0.96 -9.55 1.04
N PHE A 14 -1.51 -8.36 1.32
CA PHE A 14 -0.79 -7.09 1.19
C PHE A 14 0.36 -6.98 2.20
N LEU A 15 0.10 -7.40 3.45
CA LEU A 15 1.13 -7.44 4.49
C LEU A 15 2.22 -8.46 4.14
N CYS A 16 1.86 -9.69 3.77
CA CYS A 16 2.83 -10.71 3.38
C CYS A 16 3.72 -10.26 2.20
N ASN A 17 3.13 -9.61 1.19
CA ASN A 17 3.88 -9.04 0.07
C ASN A 17 4.86 -7.96 0.54
N SER A 18 4.37 -7.02 1.36
CA SER A 18 5.19 -5.91 1.89
C SER A 18 6.36 -6.41 2.75
N PHE A 19 6.12 -7.39 3.63
CA PHE A 19 7.16 -8.01 4.45
C PHE A 19 8.17 -8.81 3.61
N GLY A 20 7.73 -9.49 2.56
CA GLY A 20 8.62 -10.18 1.62
C GLY A 20 9.62 -9.23 0.96
N TRP A 21 9.13 -8.08 0.47
CA TRP A 21 9.99 -7.03 -0.06
C TRP A 21 10.90 -6.42 0.99
N PHE A 22 10.37 -6.12 2.18
CA PHE A 22 11.16 -5.58 3.28
C PHE A 22 12.34 -6.48 3.64
N LEU A 23 12.12 -7.79 3.77
CA LEU A 23 13.18 -8.76 4.06
C LEU A 23 14.25 -8.77 2.97
N THR A 24 13.83 -8.75 1.70
CA THR A 24 14.74 -8.80 0.55
C THR A 24 15.60 -7.53 0.45
N GLU A 25 15.01 -6.37 0.71
CA GLU A 25 15.71 -5.08 0.69
C GLU A 25 16.63 -4.89 1.90
N MET A 26 16.17 -5.24 3.10
CA MET A 26 17.00 -5.15 4.31
C MET A 26 18.15 -6.15 4.29
N GLY A 27 17.94 -7.35 3.73
CA GLY A 27 19.00 -8.34 3.57
C GLY A 27 20.12 -7.91 2.61
N ARG A 28 19.86 -6.92 1.75
CA ARG A 28 20.86 -6.36 0.81
C ARG A 28 21.71 -5.25 1.44
N GLN A 29 21.25 -4.63 2.53
CA GLN A 29 22.02 -3.61 3.25
C GLN A 29 23.36 -4.20 3.74
N PRO A 30 24.50 -3.49 3.63
CA PRO A 30 24.66 -2.07 3.29
C PRO A 30 24.88 -1.79 1.79
N PHE A 31 24.62 -2.75 0.91
CA PHE A 31 24.91 -2.62 -0.51
C PHE A 31 23.68 -2.20 -1.31
N ILE A 32 23.88 -1.37 -2.34
CA ILE A 32 22.91 -1.16 -3.42
C ILE A 32 23.22 -2.15 -4.54
N VAL A 33 24.48 -2.19 -4.95
CA VAL A 33 25.00 -3.21 -5.87
C VAL A 33 25.95 -4.08 -5.08
N TYR A 34 25.65 -5.38 -5.00
CA TYR A 34 26.35 -6.31 -4.12
C TYR A 34 27.86 -6.26 -4.34
N LYS A 35 28.61 -5.96 -3.27
CA LYS A 35 30.09 -5.82 -3.27
C LYS A 35 30.66 -4.75 -4.22
N LEU A 36 29.84 -3.91 -4.83
CA LEU A 36 30.27 -2.88 -5.80
C LEU A 36 29.96 -1.46 -5.34
N LEU A 37 28.77 -1.23 -4.78
CA LEU A 37 28.33 0.11 -4.36
C LEU A 37 27.57 0.03 -3.04
N THR A 38 28.05 0.76 -2.03
CA THR A 38 27.36 0.87 -0.73
C THR A 38 26.28 1.95 -0.75
N THR A 39 25.31 1.85 0.16
CA THR A 39 24.26 2.86 0.33
C THR A 39 24.81 4.23 0.73
N GLU A 40 25.87 4.26 1.54
CA GLU A 40 26.54 5.50 1.95
C GLU A 40 27.17 6.23 0.74
N GLN A 41 27.80 5.48 -0.17
CA GLN A 41 28.44 6.04 -1.36
C GLN A 41 27.45 6.59 -2.39
N ALA A 42 26.17 6.20 -2.31
CA ALA A 42 25.14 6.65 -3.24
C ALA A 42 24.42 7.93 -2.81
N VAL A 43 24.78 8.52 -1.66
CA VAL A 43 24.20 9.79 -1.20
C VAL A 43 24.77 10.94 -2.02
N LEU A 44 23.90 11.67 -2.71
CA LEU A 44 24.26 12.82 -3.54
C LEU A 44 24.57 14.05 -2.67
N PRO A 45 25.79 14.63 -2.76
CA PRO A 45 26.18 15.81 -1.95
C PRO A 45 25.37 17.07 -2.28
N ALA A 46 24.80 17.14 -3.48
CA ALA A 46 24.03 18.30 -3.95
C ALA A 46 22.62 18.38 -3.34
N VAL A 47 22.13 17.31 -2.70
CA VAL A 47 20.78 17.25 -2.15
C VAL A 47 20.84 17.44 -0.64
N THR A 48 20.13 18.45 -0.15
CA THR A 48 20.07 18.74 1.28
C THR A 48 19.03 17.85 1.99
N GLY A 49 19.25 17.56 3.27
CA GLY A 49 18.31 16.76 4.07
C GLY A 49 16.90 17.37 4.13
N SER A 50 16.79 18.70 4.08
CA SER A 50 15.50 19.39 4.03
C SER A 50 14.73 19.14 2.74
N GLN A 51 15.42 19.04 1.58
CA GLN A 51 14.77 18.69 0.31
C GLN A 51 14.25 17.25 0.31
N VAL A 52 15.04 16.33 0.87
CA VAL A 52 14.60 14.93 1.05
C VAL A 52 13.38 14.88 1.95
N LEU A 53 13.41 15.50 3.13
CA LEU A 53 12.29 15.51 4.05
C LEU A 53 11.02 16.13 3.44
N ALA A 54 11.15 17.28 2.78
CA ALA A 54 10.03 17.96 2.14
C ALA A 54 9.37 17.09 1.06
N SER A 55 10.17 16.46 0.20
CA SER A 55 9.67 15.55 -0.83
C SER A 55 9.07 14.27 -0.26
N THR A 56 9.71 13.66 0.75
CA THR A 56 9.15 12.49 1.46
C THR A 56 7.79 12.81 2.03
N ILE A 57 7.64 13.93 2.76
CA ILE A 57 6.34 14.34 3.31
C ILE A 57 5.34 14.60 2.19
N GLY A 58 5.73 15.32 1.14
CA GLY A 58 4.86 15.63 0.00
C GLY A 58 4.31 14.36 -0.67
N PHE A 59 5.17 13.39 -0.99
CA PHE A 59 4.74 12.13 -1.58
C PHE A 59 3.95 11.27 -0.60
N THR A 60 4.32 11.21 0.68
CA THR A 60 3.56 10.47 1.69
C THR A 60 2.14 11.00 1.83
N LEU A 61 1.96 12.33 1.88
CA LEU A 61 0.63 12.94 1.95
C LEU A 61 -0.17 12.69 0.67
N LEU A 62 0.46 12.86 -0.50
CA LEU A 62 -0.19 12.62 -1.78
C LEU A 62 -0.71 11.18 -1.89
N TYR A 63 0.16 10.19 -1.65
CA TYR A 63 -0.24 8.78 -1.70
C TYR A 63 -1.19 8.41 -0.56
N GLY A 64 -1.06 9.03 0.61
CA GLY A 64 -1.98 8.84 1.73
C GLY A 64 -3.40 9.29 1.39
N VAL A 65 -3.56 10.48 0.79
CA VAL A 65 -4.87 10.98 0.33
C VAL A 65 -5.45 10.06 -0.74
N LEU A 66 -4.64 9.66 -1.73
CA LEU A 66 -5.08 8.73 -2.78
C LEU A 66 -5.53 7.39 -2.20
N ALA A 67 -4.82 6.84 -1.20
CA ALA A 67 -5.21 5.61 -0.53
C ALA A 67 -6.56 5.74 0.19
N VAL A 68 -6.80 6.86 0.90
CA VAL A 68 -8.09 7.11 1.57
C VAL A 68 -9.23 7.22 0.56
N VAL A 69 -9.02 7.95 -0.54
CA VAL A 69 -10.02 8.08 -1.62
C VAL A 69 -10.31 6.72 -2.25
N ALA A 70 -9.28 5.92 -2.55
CA ALA A 70 -9.45 4.60 -3.14
C ALA A 70 -10.23 3.65 -2.24
N ILE A 71 -9.92 3.62 -0.93
CA ILE A 71 -10.65 2.80 0.05
C ILE A 71 -12.09 3.30 0.18
N TYR A 72 -12.30 4.61 0.25
CA TYR A 72 -13.64 5.20 0.34
C TYR A 72 -14.51 4.83 -0.87
N LEU A 73 -13.97 5.00 -2.08
CA LEU A 73 -14.67 4.65 -3.32
C LEU A 73 -14.93 3.15 -3.41
N GLY A 74 -13.95 2.31 -3.09
CA GLY A 74 -14.13 0.86 -3.07
C GLY A 74 -15.21 0.40 -2.08
N LEU A 75 -15.28 1.01 -0.89
CA LEU A 75 -16.33 0.70 0.08
C LEU A 75 -17.71 1.21 -0.33
N ARG A 76 -17.77 2.34 -1.04
CA ARG A 76 -19.01 2.90 -1.57
C ARG A 76 -19.57 2.02 -2.69
N GLU A 77 -18.74 1.66 -3.66
CA GLU A 77 -19.14 0.85 -4.82
C GLU A 77 -19.63 -0.54 -4.38
N ASN A 78 -18.87 -1.21 -3.49
CA ASN A 78 -19.26 -2.52 -2.96
C ASN A 78 -20.66 -2.52 -2.31
N ARG A 79 -21.12 -1.37 -1.76
CA ARG A 79 -22.46 -1.24 -1.19
C ARG A 79 -23.54 -1.10 -2.27
N GLN A 80 -23.24 -0.41 -3.37
CA GLN A 80 -24.17 -0.20 -4.48
C GLN A 80 -24.37 -1.51 -5.27
N ASP A 81 -23.27 -2.20 -5.62
CA ASP A 81 -23.31 -3.53 -6.24
C ASP A 81 -24.17 -4.52 -5.43
N SER A 82 -24.04 -4.50 -4.10
CA SER A 82 -24.81 -5.39 -3.22
C SER A 82 -26.31 -5.05 -3.20
N ALA A 83 -26.69 -3.79 -3.43
CA ALA A 83 -28.08 -3.34 -3.44
C ALA A 83 -28.75 -3.66 -4.77
N GLU A 84 -28.08 -3.37 -5.89
CA GLU A 84 -28.57 -3.69 -7.25
C GLU A 84 -28.72 -5.20 -7.44
N ALA A 85 -27.75 -5.99 -6.96
CA ALA A 85 -27.84 -7.44 -6.99
C ALA A 85 -29.03 -7.99 -6.16
N SER A 86 -29.48 -7.27 -5.12
CA SER A 86 -30.65 -7.70 -4.32
C SER A 86 -31.98 -7.33 -4.97
N GLU A 87 -32.02 -6.22 -5.71
CA GLU A 87 -33.21 -5.78 -6.46
C GLU A 87 -33.43 -6.65 -7.69
N GLU A 88 -32.39 -6.91 -8.50
CA GLU A 88 -32.45 -7.85 -9.63
C GLU A 88 -32.92 -9.22 -9.14
N VAL A 89 -32.45 -9.67 -7.97
CA VAL A 89 -32.87 -10.92 -7.34
C VAL A 89 -34.33 -10.97 -6.92
N SER A 90 -34.89 -9.85 -6.49
CA SER A 90 -36.30 -9.76 -6.15
C SER A 90 -37.22 -9.66 -7.37
N GLU A 91 -36.71 -9.15 -8.49
CA GLU A 91 -37.49 -8.95 -9.71
C GLU A 91 -37.75 -10.27 -10.46
N TRP A 92 -36.86 -11.26 -10.29
CA TRP A 92 -37.06 -12.60 -10.83
C TRP A 92 -37.70 -13.61 -9.84
N ALA A 93 -37.91 -13.24 -8.58
CA ALA A 93 -38.44 -14.10 -7.51
C ALA A 93 -39.96 -13.94 -7.32
#